data_AF-A0AB32VPH7-F1
#
_entry.id   AF-A0AB32VPH7-F1
#
_cell.length_a   1.000
_cell.length_b   1.000
_cell.length_c   1.000
_cell.angle_alpha   90.00
_cell.angle_beta   90.00
_cell.angle_gamma   90.00
#
_symmetry.space_group_name_H-M   'P 1'
#
loop_
_entity.id
_entity.type
_entity.pdbx_description
1 polymer ?
#
loop_
_entity_poly.entity_id
_entity_poly.type
_entity_poly.pdbx_seq_one_letter_code
_entity_poly.pdbx_strand_id
1 'polypeptide(L)'
;MPTSLQPLSQHSHKKPSKNPLWKSTCLLLSMSTLLLLSLLSLTLFFTLSSSSRNHHHHQDPHLSPKNSPVSTPPSSQIHLACQSTRFPQPCETSLTQSSSLPPNPTSLQIIQSAIAVSSENLKTGKSMVKSILDSSKGNLNRTNAATTCLEILSYSDYRINSANDGLTRGKVKDARAWMSAALCYQYDCWSALKYVNDTKLVDQTMAFLSSLTEHSSNALAMMVSYDNYGNDIASWAPPKTERDGFYESGSGGTDLGFKGGFPPELQPDVTVCKDGSGGCYKTVQDAVNAAPHNAETTRRFVIHIKEGVYEETVRVPFEKKNVVFLGDGMGKTIITGSANVGQPGMTTYNSATVGVLGDGFMASGLTIKNTAGPDAHQAVAFRSDSDLSVIENCEFIGNQDTLYVHSLRQFYKKCRIQGNVDFIFGNSASVFQDCIVLVAPRQLKPEKGENNAITAHGRTDPAQSTGLVFQNCLLNGTDEYMGYYYSKPKVHRNFLGRPWKEYSRTVFINCFMEALITPDGWLPWSGDVGLKTLFYGEFGNSGPGSNVASRVPWSSQIPAQRVYTYSVQNFIQGDQWIPTSS
;
A
#
# COMPACT_ATOMS: atom_id res chain seq x y z
N MET A 1 50.82 21.88 -34.26
CA MET A 1 51.41 23.17 -33.86
C MET A 1 51.55 24.00 -35.12
N PRO A 2 50.92 25.18 -35.20
CA PRO A 2 51.51 26.39 -34.61
C PRO A 2 50.54 27.20 -33.74
N THR A 3 50.94 28.41 -33.36
CA THR A 3 50.45 29.25 -32.26
C THR A 3 49.43 30.34 -32.66
N SER A 4 48.50 30.61 -31.73
CA SER A 4 47.83 31.90 -31.41
C SER A 4 47.37 32.88 -32.50
N LEU A 5 46.11 33.32 -32.43
CA LEU A 5 45.71 34.74 -32.33
C LEU A 5 44.17 34.91 -32.10
N GLN A 6 43.81 35.84 -31.21
CA GLN A 6 42.54 36.61 -31.18
C GLN A 6 42.80 37.99 -31.85
N PRO A 7 41.84 38.92 -32.14
CA PRO A 7 40.55 39.17 -31.47
C PRO A 7 39.37 39.69 -32.36
N LEU A 8 38.33 40.30 -31.71
CA LEU A 8 37.21 41.14 -32.23
C LEU A 8 36.02 40.37 -32.90
N SER A 9 34.75 40.44 -32.45
CA SER A 9 33.76 41.55 -32.32
C SER A 9 33.28 42.09 -33.70
N GLN A 10 32.00 42.40 -33.99
CA GLN A 10 30.81 42.69 -33.16
C GLN A 10 29.51 42.65 -34.02
N HIS A 11 28.33 42.35 -33.44
CA HIS A 11 26.96 42.86 -33.76
C HIS A 11 25.91 41.95 -33.08
N SER A 12 25.25 42.31 -31.97
CA SER A 12 24.19 43.33 -31.78
C SER A 12 22.85 43.02 -32.45
N HIS A 13 21.84 42.60 -31.65
CA HIS A 13 20.58 43.36 -31.55
C HIS A 13 19.74 43.07 -30.28
N LYS A 14 19.61 44.13 -29.45
CA LYS A 14 18.50 44.56 -28.56
C LYS A 14 17.69 43.53 -27.72
N LYS A 15 17.85 43.66 -26.38
CA LYS A 15 16.76 43.53 -25.39
C LYS A 15 15.79 44.73 -25.48
N PRO A 16 14.61 44.63 -24.84
CA PRO A 16 14.10 45.73 -24.01
C PRO A 16 13.83 45.30 -22.55
N SER A 17 13.72 46.27 -21.64
CA SER A 17 13.42 46.02 -20.22
C SER A 17 12.57 47.12 -19.58
N LYS A 18 11.58 46.69 -18.78
CA LYS A 18 10.98 47.35 -17.59
C LYS A 18 10.10 48.62 -17.74
N ASN A 19 8.83 48.43 -17.29
CA ASN A 19 8.11 49.22 -16.26
C ASN A 19 7.59 50.64 -16.61
N PRO A 20 6.67 51.25 -15.81
CA PRO A 20 5.62 50.71 -14.90
C PRO A 20 4.24 51.46 -15.02
N LEU A 21 3.36 51.26 -14.01
CA LEU A 21 2.24 52.14 -13.54
C LEU A 21 0.89 52.15 -14.31
N TRP A 22 -0.17 51.66 -13.65
CA TRP A 22 -1.19 52.53 -13.03
C TRP A 22 -1.98 51.82 -11.91
N LYS A 23 -2.70 52.59 -11.08
CA LYS A 23 -3.36 52.17 -9.82
C LYS A 23 -4.87 52.44 -9.84
N SER A 24 -5.57 51.83 -8.88
CA SER A 24 -6.91 52.22 -8.38
C SER A 24 -8.07 51.86 -9.33
N THR A 25 -9.31 51.61 -8.90
CA THR A 25 -9.95 51.68 -7.56
C THR A 25 -11.16 50.73 -7.54
N CYS A 26 -11.51 50.14 -6.39
CA CYS A 26 -12.91 49.81 -6.08
C CYS A 26 -13.08 49.60 -4.56
N LEU A 27 -13.79 50.53 -3.92
CA LEU A 27 -14.17 50.49 -2.51
C LEU A 27 -15.69 50.29 -2.39
N LEU A 28 -16.08 49.36 -1.51
CA LEU A 28 -17.27 49.40 -0.63
C LEU A 28 -18.70 49.54 -1.22
N LEU A 29 -19.66 49.17 -0.35
CA LEU A 29 -21.13 49.22 -0.49
C LEU A 29 -21.74 48.08 -1.33
N SER A 30 -22.87 47.46 -0.94
CA SER A 30 -23.77 47.73 0.19
C SER A 30 -24.37 46.46 0.82
N MET A 31 -24.65 46.54 2.12
CA MET A 31 -25.63 45.69 2.82
C MET A 31 -27.06 45.94 2.30
N SER A 32 -27.99 45.07 2.76
CA SER A 32 -29.46 45.27 2.85
C SER A 32 -30.33 44.66 1.74
N THR A 33 -31.46 44.06 2.18
CA THR A 33 -32.55 43.32 1.48
C THR A 33 -32.36 41.79 1.44
N LEU A 34 -33.25 40.93 1.97
CA LEU A 34 -34.48 41.14 2.78
C LEU A 34 -34.53 40.25 4.02
N LEU A 35 -35.20 40.73 5.07
CA LEU A 35 -35.61 40.03 6.28
C LEU A 35 -37.07 40.46 6.54
N LEU A 36 -37.99 39.50 6.74
CA LEU A 36 -39.49 39.55 6.88
C LEU A 36 -40.08 38.54 5.87
N LEU A 37 -40.92 37.54 6.19
CA LEU A 37 -41.56 37.04 7.43
C LEU A 37 -41.51 35.48 7.40
N SER A 38 -41.82 34.64 8.39
CA SER A 38 -42.19 34.71 9.83
C SER A 38 -41.73 33.36 10.46
N LEU A 39 -41.33 33.22 11.72
CA LEU A 39 -42.03 33.39 13.02
C LEU A 39 -43.16 32.39 13.30
N LEU A 40 -43.16 31.87 14.54
CA LEU A 40 -43.98 30.81 15.17
C LEU A 40 -43.58 29.35 14.82
N SER A 41 -43.32 28.45 15.78
CA SER A 41 -43.39 28.58 17.25
C SER A 41 -42.52 27.53 17.99
N LEU A 42 -41.84 27.97 19.06
CA LEU A 42 -41.33 27.09 20.12
C LEU A 42 -42.48 26.41 20.89
N THR A 43 -42.21 25.26 21.50
CA THR A 43 -42.31 25.07 22.97
C THR A 43 -41.34 23.97 23.45
N LEU A 44 -40.96 24.04 24.74
CA LEU A 44 -39.84 23.30 25.35
C LEU A 44 -40.23 21.98 26.03
N PHE A 45 -39.20 21.17 26.28
CA PHE A 45 -39.12 20.03 27.20
C PHE A 45 -39.34 20.37 28.69
N PHE A 46 -39.53 19.29 29.49
CA PHE A 46 -39.45 19.09 30.96
C PHE A 46 -40.78 18.52 31.52
N THR A 47 -40.86 17.55 32.45
CA THR A 47 -39.90 16.92 33.40
C THR A 47 -40.09 15.38 33.55
N LEU A 48 -39.19 14.72 34.30
CA LEU A 48 -39.23 13.31 34.72
C LEU A 48 -40.39 12.98 35.71
N SER A 49 -40.79 11.70 35.85
CA SER A 49 -40.44 10.86 37.03
C SER A 49 -41.14 9.48 37.13
N SER A 50 -40.31 8.45 37.39
CA SER A 50 -40.52 7.27 38.27
C SER A 50 -41.85 6.47 38.33
N SER A 51 -41.79 5.25 37.80
CA SER A 51 -42.13 3.96 38.45
C SER A 51 -43.43 3.75 39.26
N SER A 52 -44.14 2.68 38.92
CA SER A 52 -44.57 1.67 39.92
C SER A 52 -44.44 0.24 39.36
N ARG A 53 -44.18 -0.72 40.24
CA ARG A 53 -44.24 -2.17 39.95
C ARG A 53 -45.61 -2.69 40.36
N ASN A 54 -46.11 -3.73 39.69
CA ASN A 54 -46.81 -4.81 40.39
C ASN A 54 -46.67 -6.15 39.65
N HIS A 55 -46.48 -7.22 40.42
CA HIS A 55 -46.46 -8.61 39.95
C HIS A 55 -47.86 -9.19 39.88
N HIS A 56 -48.08 -10.16 38.99
CA HIS A 56 -48.68 -11.50 39.23
C HIS A 56 -48.68 -12.24 37.87
N HIS A 57 -47.79 -13.22 37.66
CA HIS A 57 -47.91 -14.67 37.92
C HIS A 57 -48.72 -15.48 36.86
N HIS A 58 -47.96 -16.30 36.11
CA HIS A 58 -48.30 -17.53 35.35
C HIS A 58 -49.69 -17.71 34.72
N GLN A 59 -49.70 -17.92 33.38
CA GLN A 59 -49.89 -19.25 32.78
C GLN A 59 -49.55 -19.26 31.28
N ASP A 60 -48.69 -20.20 30.88
CA ASP A 60 -48.65 -20.79 29.52
C ASP A 60 -49.53 -22.06 29.52
N PRO A 61 -49.97 -22.64 28.38
CA PRO A 61 -49.44 -22.46 27.03
C PRO A 61 -50.49 -22.22 25.92
N HIS A 62 -50.05 -21.82 24.72
CA HIS A 62 -50.50 -22.44 23.47
C HIS A 62 -49.55 -22.14 22.29
N LEU A 63 -49.05 -23.20 21.65
CA LEU A 63 -48.22 -23.11 20.44
C LEU A 63 -49.02 -22.56 19.25
N SER A 64 -48.39 -21.68 18.47
CA SER A 64 -48.78 -21.34 17.11
C SER A 64 -47.54 -21.26 16.21
N PRO A 65 -47.65 -21.52 14.89
CA PRO A 65 -46.50 -22.00 14.12
C PRO A 65 -45.44 -20.94 13.86
N LYS A 66 -44.18 -21.37 13.78
CA LYS A 66 -43.08 -20.57 13.24
C LYS A 66 -43.42 -20.18 11.81
N ASN A 67 -43.47 -18.87 11.52
CA ASN A 67 -43.43 -18.39 10.15
C ASN A 67 -42.10 -18.82 9.51
N SER A 68 -42.18 -19.62 8.45
CA SER A 68 -41.05 -19.88 7.55
C SER A 68 -40.53 -18.55 6.97
N PRO A 69 -39.23 -18.40 6.67
CA PRO A 69 -38.72 -17.22 6.01
C PRO A 69 -39.40 -17.04 4.65
N VAL A 70 -39.95 -15.85 4.39
CA VAL A 70 -40.47 -15.50 3.06
C VAL A 70 -39.29 -15.44 2.10
N SER A 71 -39.26 -16.34 1.12
CA SER A 71 -38.21 -16.39 0.11
C SER A 71 -38.23 -15.14 -0.77
N THR A 72 -37.23 -14.27 -0.60
CA THR A 72 -37.05 -13.06 -1.41
C THR A 72 -36.52 -13.46 -2.80
N PRO A 73 -37.10 -12.98 -3.92
CA PRO A 73 -36.72 -13.42 -5.27
C PRO A 73 -35.25 -13.10 -5.63
N PRO A 74 -34.64 -13.81 -6.60
CA PRO A 74 -33.19 -13.77 -6.87
C PRO A 74 -32.64 -12.37 -7.11
N SER A 75 -33.40 -11.55 -7.85
CA SER A 75 -33.07 -10.17 -8.17
C SER A 75 -32.93 -9.28 -6.93
N SER A 76 -33.65 -9.57 -5.84
CA SER A 76 -33.60 -8.77 -4.61
C SER A 76 -32.31 -9.01 -3.80
N GLN A 77 -31.80 -10.24 -3.74
CA GLN A 77 -30.56 -10.55 -3.03
C GLN A 77 -29.33 -9.99 -3.76
N ILE A 78 -29.31 -10.07 -5.10
CA ILE A 78 -28.27 -9.44 -5.93
C ILE A 78 -28.28 -7.92 -5.73
N HIS A 79 -29.47 -7.29 -5.76
CA HIS A 79 -29.61 -5.85 -5.52
C HIS A 79 -29.08 -5.41 -4.16
N LEU A 80 -29.52 -6.05 -3.07
CA LEU A 80 -29.04 -5.74 -1.70
C LEU A 80 -27.51 -5.94 -1.57
N ALA A 81 -26.97 -7.02 -2.13
CA ALA A 81 -25.52 -7.25 -2.13
C ALA A 81 -24.78 -6.16 -2.92
N CYS A 82 -25.27 -5.75 -4.08
CA CYS A 82 -24.65 -4.71 -4.90
C CYS A 82 -24.75 -3.31 -4.28
N GLN A 83 -25.80 -3.00 -3.53
CA GLN A 83 -25.91 -1.76 -2.74
C GLN A 83 -24.79 -1.62 -1.69
N SER A 84 -24.17 -2.73 -1.27
CA SER A 84 -22.99 -2.72 -0.38
C SER A 84 -21.65 -2.41 -1.07
N THR A 85 -21.66 -2.09 -2.36
CA THR A 85 -20.44 -1.88 -3.16
C THR A 85 -20.23 -0.42 -3.55
N ARG A 86 -19.03 -0.08 -4.04
CA ARG A 86 -18.73 1.27 -4.56
C ARG A 86 -19.41 1.53 -5.91
N PHE A 87 -19.63 0.48 -6.71
CA PHE A 87 -20.16 0.57 -8.07
C PHE A 87 -21.40 -0.32 -8.22
N PRO A 88 -22.53 0.02 -7.56
CA PRO A 88 -23.74 -0.82 -7.52
C PRO A 88 -24.33 -1.06 -8.91
N GLN A 89 -24.34 -0.07 -9.80
CA GLN A 89 -24.90 -0.24 -11.14
C GLN A 89 -24.07 -1.20 -12.03
N PRO A 90 -22.73 -1.08 -12.14
CA PRO A 90 -21.90 -2.13 -12.76
C PRO A 90 -22.03 -3.51 -12.10
N CYS A 91 -22.16 -3.55 -10.76
CA CYS A 91 -22.39 -4.78 -10.02
C CYS A 91 -23.68 -5.49 -10.48
N GLU A 92 -24.83 -4.82 -10.36
CA GLU A 92 -26.14 -5.40 -10.70
C GLU A 92 -26.20 -5.81 -12.17
N THR A 93 -25.69 -4.97 -13.07
CA THR A 93 -25.65 -5.25 -14.51
C THR A 93 -24.88 -6.54 -14.80
N SER A 94 -23.70 -6.73 -14.19
CA SER A 94 -22.89 -7.93 -14.41
C SER A 94 -23.47 -9.19 -13.76
N LEU A 95 -24.03 -9.10 -12.55
CA LEU A 95 -24.54 -10.26 -11.82
C LEU A 95 -25.91 -10.73 -12.29
N THR A 96 -26.79 -9.83 -12.74
CA THR A 96 -28.11 -10.21 -13.29
C THR A 96 -28.01 -10.85 -14.68
N GLN A 97 -26.91 -10.61 -15.41
CA GLN A 97 -26.60 -11.27 -16.68
C GLN A 97 -25.86 -12.60 -16.50
N SER A 98 -25.42 -12.93 -15.28
CA SER A 98 -24.68 -14.16 -15.01
C SER A 98 -25.59 -15.39 -14.98
N SER A 99 -25.33 -16.33 -15.89
CA SER A 99 -26.03 -17.63 -15.95
C SER A 99 -25.58 -18.63 -14.87
N SER A 100 -24.59 -18.29 -14.03
CA SER A 100 -24.05 -19.17 -13.00
C SER A 100 -24.75 -19.07 -11.64
N LEU A 101 -25.61 -18.05 -11.43
CA LEU A 101 -26.33 -17.86 -10.17
C LEU A 101 -27.68 -18.62 -10.17
N PRO A 102 -27.97 -19.43 -9.14
CA PRO A 102 -29.28 -20.08 -9.01
C PRO A 102 -30.38 -19.06 -8.62
N PRO A 103 -31.67 -19.42 -8.71
CA PRO A 103 -32.79 -18.52 -8.40
C PRO A 103 -32.92 -18.05 -6.94
N ASN A 104 -32.10 -18.52 -6.00
CA ASN A 104 -32.02 -17.97 -4.63
C ASN A 104 -30.56 -18.12 -4.17
N PRO A 105 -29.64 -17.25 -4.64
CA PRO A 105 -28.22 -17.43 -4.44
C PRO A 105 -27.79 -17.09 -3.02
N THR A 106 -26.90 -17.88 -2.43
CA THR A 106 -26.30 -17.53 -1.14
C THR A 106 -25.39 -16.31 -1.27
N SER A 107 -25.17 -15.60 -0.16
CA SER A 107 -24.13 -14.57 -0.01
C SER A 107 -22.80 -14.96 -0.64
N LEU A 108 -22.31 -16.17 -0.35
CA LEU A 108 -21.09 -16.72 -0.92
C LEU A 108 -21.19 -16.91 -2.43
N GLN A 109 -22.29 -17.45 -2.95
CA GLN A 109 -22.49 -17.61 -4.41
C GLN A 109 -22.49 -16.25 -5.14
N ILE A 110 -23.08 -15.21 -4.55
CA ILE A 110 -23.05 -13.84 -5.10
C ILE A 110 -21.60 -13.33 -5.15
N ILE A 111 -20.83 -13.46 -4.06
CA ILE A 111 -19.41 -13.05 -4.02
C ILE A 111 -18.59 -13.84 -5.05
N GLN A 112 -18.79 -15.16 -5.15
CA GLN A 112 -18.11 -16.02 -6.13
C GLN A 112 -18.42 -15.63 -7.58
N SER A 113 -19.67 -15.23 -7.87
CA SER A 113 -20.05 -14.70 -9.18
C SER A 113 -19.38 -13.34 -9.45
N ALA A 114 -19.27 -12.46 -8.46
CA ALA A 114 -18.53 -11.19 -8.59
C ALA A 114 -17.01 -11.42 -8.81
N ILE A 115 -16.41 -12.42 -8.14
CA ILE A 115 -15.05 -12.87 -8.41
C ILE A 115 -14.92 -13.40 -9.86
N ALA A 116 -15.87 -14.19 -10.33
CA ALA A 116 -15.87 -14.75 -11.68
C ALA A 116 -15.93 -13.63 -12.75
N VAL A 117 -16.81 -12.64 -12.59
CA VAL A 117 -16.87 -11.44 -13.45
C VAL A 117 -15.53 -10.71 -13.50
N SER A 118 -14.82 -10.56 -12.37
CA SER A 118 -13.46 -9.98 -12.35
C SER A 118 -12.45 -10.86 -13.11
N SER A 119 -12.47 -12.19 -12.91
CA SER A 119 -11.60 -13.14 -13.62
C SER A 119 -11.82 -13.12 -15.14
N GLU A 120 -13.06 -13.08 -15.60
CA GLU A 120 -13.42 -13.03 -17.02
C GLU A 120 -12.98 -11.72 -17.67
N ASN A 121 -13.27 -10.58 -17.03
CA ASN A 121 -12.78 -9.29 -17.52
C ASN A 121 -11.24 -9.22 -17.51
N LEU A 122 -10.55 -9.81 -16.53
CA LEU A 122 -9.09 -9.86 -16.50
C LEU A 122 -8.51 -10.61 -17.71
N LYS A 123 -9.14 -11.71 -18.16
CA LYS A 123 -8.72 -12.44 -19.38
C LYS A 123 -8.83 -11.54 -20.62
N THR A 124 -9.93 -10.80 -20.75
CA THR A 124 -10.11 -9.81 -21.82
C THR A 124 -9.06 -8.70 -21.74
N GLY A 125 -8.81 -8.15 -20.54
CA GLY A 125 -7.78 -7.12 -20.32
C GLY A 125 -6.38 -7.60 -20.73
N LYS A 126 -5.99 -8.83 -20.34
CA LYS A 126 -4.74 -9.46 -20.76
C LYS A 126 -4.64 -9.59 -22.30
N SER A 127 -5.74 -9.92 -22.98
CA SER A 127 -5.79 -9.98 -24.46
C SER A 127 -5.62 -8.60 -25.12
N MET A 128 -6.24 -7.56 -24.58
CA MET A 128 -6.09 -6.18 -25.06
C MET A 128 -4.66 -5.67 -24.87
N VAL A 129 -4.05 -5.91 -23.71
CA VAL A 129 -2.64 -5.57 -23.44
C VAL A 129 -1.69 -6.36 -24.34
N LYS A 130 -1.98 -7.64 -24.62
CA LYS A 130 -1.20 -8.43 -25.59
C LYS A 130 -1.25 -7.82 -26.99
N SER A 131 -2.41 -7.30 -27.39
CA SER A 131 -2.57 -6.54 -28.64
C SER A 131 -1.76 -5.22 -28.65
N ILE A 132 -1.63 -4.54 -27.50
CA ILE A 132 -0.71 -3.40 -27.35
C ILE A 132 0.74 -3.87 -27.56
N LEU A 133 1.17 -4.94 -26.89
CA LEU A 133 2.55 -5.45 -27.01
C LEU A 133 2.90 -5.81 -28.46
N ASP A 134 2.00 -6.54 -29.14
CA ASP A 134 2.21 -6.97 -30.53
C ASP A 134 2.22 -5.79 -31.52
N SER A 135 1.51 -4.70 -31.21
CA SER A 135 1.54 -3.44 -31.98
C SER A 135 2.63 -2.43 -31.53
N SER A 136 3.47 -2.78 -30.55
CA SER A 136 4.50 -1.87 -30.00
C SER A 136 5.83 -1.87 -30.76
N LYS A 137 5.94 -2.55 -31.90
CA LYS A 137 7.20 -2.68 -32.66
C LYS A 137 7.84 -1.30 -32.94
N GLY A 138 9.02 -1.08 -32.37
CA GLY A 138 9.79 0.17 -32.50
C GLY A 138 9.56 1.21 -31.39
N ASN A 139 8.63 0.99 -30.45
CA ASN A 139 8.43 1.83 -29.28
C ASN A 139 8.80 1.06 -28.00
N LEU A 140 10.05 1.22 -27.56
CA LEU A 140 10.59 0.53 -26.37
C LEU A 140 9.77 0.80 -25.11
N ASN A 141 9.29 2.02 -24.90
CA ASN A 141 8.48 2.37 -23.72
C ASN A 141 7.15 1.62 -23.74
N ARG A 142 6.47 1.56 -24.89
CA ARG A 142 5.19 0.84 -25.02
C ARG A 142 5.38 -0.68 -24.92
N THR A 143 6.45 -1.23 -25.50
CA THR A 143 6.85 -2.63 -25.31
C THR A 143 7.07 -2.96 -23.83
N ASN A 144 7.86 -2.15 -23.11
CA ASN A 144 8.17 -2.40 -21.70
C ASN A 144 6.92 -2.26 -20.81
N ALA A 145 6.11 -1.22 -21.03
CA ALA A 145 4.86 -1.02 -20.29
C ALA A 145 3.85 -2.17 -20.51
N ALA A 146 3.71 -2.65 -21.75
CA ALA A 146 2.81 -3.76 -22.07
C ALA A 146 3.33 -5.10 -21.53
N THR A 147 4.64 -5.37 -21.62
CA THR A 147 5.27 -6.56 -21.01
C THR A 147 5.09 -6.57 -19.49
N THR A 148 5.44 -5.49 -18.80
CA THR A 148 5.26 -5.37 -17.34
C THR A 148 3.79 -5.47 -16.95
N CYS A 149 2.87 -4.90 -17.74
CA CYS A 149 1.44 -5.09 -17.49
C CYS A 149 1.01 -6.57 -17.62
N LEU A 150 1.43 -7.30 -18.67
CA LEU A 150 1.07 -8.73 -18.81
C LEU A 150 1.57 -9.57 -17.64
N GLU A 151 2.78 -9.27 -17.15
CA GLU A 151 3.37 -9.89 -15.97
C GLU A 151 2.52 -9.65 -14.72
N ILE A 152 2.25 -8.39 -14.34
CA ILE A 152 1.46 -8.09 -13.14
C ILE A 152 -0.01 -8.51 -13.26
N LEU A 153 -0.62 -8.48 -14.44
CA LEU A 153 -1.96 -9.05 -14.66
C LEU A 153 -1.97 -10.58 -14.55
N SER A 154 -0.83 -11.27 -14.73
CA SER A 154 -0.72 -12.70 -14.40
C SER A 154 -0.75 -12.94 -12.89
N TYR A 155 -0.15 -12.05 -12.09
CA TYR A 155 -0.23 -12.09 -10.63
C TYR A 155 -1.63 -11.74 -10.12
N SER A 156 -2.32 -10.78 -10.77
CA SER A 156 -3.75 -10.55 -10.52
C SER A 156 -4.57 -11.81 -10.71
N ASP A 157 -4.32 -12.58 -11.77
CA ASP A 157 -5.06 -13.81 -12.10
C ASP A 157 -4.88 -14.84 -11.00
N TYR A 158 -3.64 -15.10 -10.60
CA TYR A 158 -3.33 -15.98 -9.47
C TYR A 158 -4.03 -15.53 -8.17
N ARG A 159 -4.00 -14.23 -7.84
CA ARG A 159 -4.58 -13.71 -6.59
C ARG A 159 -6.11 -13.72 -6.58
N ILE A 160 -6.78 -13.53 -7.73
CA ILE A 160 -8.24 -13.73 -7.86
C ILE A 160 -8.59 -15.19 -7.59
N ASN A 161 -7.87 -16.13 -8.21
CA ASN A 161 -8.10 -17.57 -8.00
C ASN A 161 -7.83 -17.97 -6.54
N SER A 162 -6.79 -17.42 -5.92
CA SER A 162 -6.48 -17.62 -4.49
C SER A 162 -7.59 -17.06 -3.60
N ALA A 163 -8.12 -15.86 -3.92
CA ALA A 163 -9.21 -15.26 -3.15
C ALA A 163 -10.49 -16.13 -3.19
N ASN A 164 -10.79 -16.74 -4.33
CA ASN A 164 -11.90 -17.68 -4.46
C ASN A 164 -11.70 -18.94 -3.59
N ASP A 165 -10.53 -19.57 -3.65
CA ASP A 165 -10.20 -20.76 -2.83
C ASP A 165 -10.16 -20.44 -1.32
N GLY A 166 -9.60 -19.29 -0.94
CA GLY A 166 -9.63 -18.81 0.43
C GLY A 166 -11.06 -18.64 0.94
N LEU A 167 -11.93 -18.02 0.13
CA LEU A 167 -13.33 -17.79 0.48
C LEU A 167 -14.10 -19.11 0.65
N THR A 168 -13.92 -20.10 -0.23
CA THR A 168 -14.58 -21.43 -0.09
C THR A 168 -14.12 -22.20 1.14
N ARG A 169 -12.90 -21.95 1.63
CA ARG A 169 -12.35 -22.52 2.87
C ARG A 169 -12.66 -21.69 4.12
N GLY A 170 -13.47 -20.65 4.03
CA GLY A 170 -13.81 -19.75 5.15
C GLY A 170 -12.68 -18.81 5.57
N LYS A 171 -11.59 -18.72 4.81
CA LYS A 171 -10.43 -17.85 5.05
C LYS A 171 -10.69 -16.44 4.52
N VAL A 172 -11.73 -15.76 5.04
CA VAL A 172 -12.22 -14.47 4.51
C VAL A 172 -11.15 -13.38 4.55
N LYS A 173 -10.34 -13.28 5.61
CA LYS A 173 -9.23 -12.32 5.70
C LYS A 173 -8.14 -12.56 4.64
N ASP A 174 -7.77 -13.83 4.38
CA ASP A 174 -6.84 -14.19 3.30
C ASP A 174 -7.43 -13.80 1.94
N ALA A 175 -8.71 -14.12 1.69
CA ALA A 175 -9.40 -13.77 0.45
C ALA A 175 -9.44 -12.25 0.22
N ARG A 176 -9.73 -11.46 1.26
CA ARG A 176 -9.67 -9.99 1.22
C ARG A 176 -8.26 -9.49 0.92
N ALA A 177 -7.21 -10.06 1.51
CA ALA A 177 -5.83 -9.67 1.26
C ALA A 177 -5.40 -9.97 -0.20
N TRP A 178 -5.71 -11.17 -0.71
CA TRP A 178 -5.39 -11.54 -2.09
C TRP A 178 -6.20 -10.73 -3.12
N MET A 179 -7.49 -10.51 -2.88
CA MET A 179 -8.32 -9.68 -3.77
C MET A 179 -7.89 -8.20 -3.74
N SER A 180 -7.42 -7.69 -2.59
CA SER A 180 -6.80 -6.36 -2.47
C SER A 180 -5.56 -6.22 -3.35
N ALA A 181 -4.71 -7.26 -3.40
CA ALA A 181 -3.53 -7.30 -4.26
C ALA A 181 -3.88 -7.44 -5.75
N ALA A 182 -4.88 -8.26 -6.10
CA ALA A 182 -5.38 -8.35 -7.47
C ALA A 182 -5.83 -6.98 -8.02
N LEU A 183 -6.61 -6.24 -7.23
CA LEU A 183 -7.02 -4.87 -7.54
C LEU A 183 -5.81 -3.92 -7.71
N CYS A 184 -4.77 -4.08 -6.89
CA CYS A 184 -3.52 -3.31 -7.03
C CYS A 184 -2.85 -3.57 -8.38
N TYR A 185 -2.58 -4.83 -8.72
CA TYR A 185 -1.91 -5.18 -9.99
C TYR A 185 -2.68 -4.72 -11.24
N GLN A 186 -4.02 -4.74 -11.20
CA GLN A 186 -4.87 -4.20 -12.27
C GLN A 186 -4.69 -2.68 -12.42
N TYR A 187 -4.70 -1.96 -11.30
CA TYR A 187 -4.44 -0.53 -11.26
C TYR A 187 -3.00 -0.18 -11.73
N ASP A 188 -2.01 -0.99 -11.35
CA ASP A 188 -0.61 -0.77 -11.72
C ASP A 188 -0.39 -0.95 -13.22
N CYS A 189 -1.06 -1.92 -13.87
CA CYS A 189 -1.09 -2.03 -15.32
C CYS A 189 -1.69 -0.77 -15.97
N TRP A 190 -2.86 -0.34 -15.52
CA TRP A 190 -3.51 0.88 -16.00
C TRP A 190 -2.58 2.10 -15.84
N SER A 191 -1.91 2.20 -14.70
CA SER A 191 -0.99 3.29 -14.38
C SER A 191 0.30 3.23 -15.22
N ALA A 192 0.77 2.06 -15.62
CA ALA A 192 1.91 1.90 -16.53
C ALA A 192 1.53 2.34 -17.95
N LEU A 193 0.37 1.90 -18.45
CA LEU A 193 -0.13 2.27 -19.77
C LEU A 193 -0.38 3.79 -19.92
N LYS A 194 -0.74 4.48 -18.84
CA LYS A 194 -0.94 5.94 -18.82
C LYS A 194 0.26 6.73 -19.39
N TYR A 195 1.48 6.29 -19.14
CA TYR A 195 2.70 6.98 -19.61
C TYR A 195 3.02 6.70 -21.10
N VAL A 196 2.27 5.80 -21.73
CA VAL A 196 2.37 5.43 -23.15
C VAL A 196 1.02 5.50 -23.85
N ASN A 197 0.09 6.34 -23.38
CA ASN A 197 -1.21 6.56 -24.03
C ASN A 197 -1.06 7.47 -25.26
N ASP A 198 -0.40 6.92 -26.29
CA ASP A 198 -0.12 7.56 -27.57
C ASP A 198 -0.89 6.91 -28.74
N THR A 199 -1.78 5.95 -28.45
CA THR A 199 -2.62 5.28 -29.45
C THR A 199 -4.02 4.97 -28.92
N LYS A 200 -5.01 4.93 -29.82
CA LYS A 200 -6.40 4.57 -29.50
C LYS A 200 -6.54 3.20 -28.83
N LEU A 201 -5.66 2.25 -29.15
CA LEU A 201 -5.67 0.91 -28.53
C LEU A 201 -5.26 0.97 -27.06
N VAL A 202 -4.26 1.79 -26.71
CA VAL A 202 -3.86 2.01 -25.30
C VAL A 202 -5.00 2.69 -24.54
N ASP A 203 -5.58 3.75 -25.11
CA ASP A 203 -6.71 4.48 -24.52
C ASP A 203 -7.93 3.58 -24.23
N GLN A 204 -8.35 2.77 -25.22
CA GLN A 204 -9.44 1.80 -25.07
C GLN A 204 -9.13 0.71 -24.04
N THR A 205 -7.87 0.26 -23.97
CA THR A 205 -7.44 -0.73 -22.97
C THR A 205 -7.42 -0.12 -21.58
N MET A 206 -7.00 1.13 -21.42
CA MET A 206 -7.08 1.84 -20.14
C MET A 206 -8.52 2.02 -19.68
N ALA A 207 -9.45 2.41 -20.56
CA ALA A 207 -10.87 2.50 -20.21
C ALA A 207 -11.45 1.15 -19.77
N PHE A 208 -11.09 0.06 -20.46
CA PHE A 208 -11.49 -1.29 -20.07
C PHE A 208 -10.89 -1.71 -18.71
N LEU A 209 -9.61 -1.44 -18.47
CA LEU A 209 -8.94 -1.75 -17.19
C LEU A 209 -9.56 -0.97 -16.02
N SER A 210 -10.04 0.26 -16.22
CA SER A 210 -10.83 0.98 -15.21
C SER A 210 -12.09 0.18 -14.83
N SER A 211 -12.88 -0.25 -15.82
CA SER A 211 -14.08 -1.07 -15.57
C SER A 211 -13.75 -2.40 -14.87
N LEU A 212 -12.64 -3.06 -15.24
CA LEU A 212 -12.14 -4.24 -14.51
C LEU A 212 -11.85 -3.93 -13.03
N THR A 213 -11.21 -2.79 -12.72
CA THR A 213 -10.97 -2.40 -11.32
C THR A 213 -12.27 -2.12 -10.55
N GLU A 214 -13.33 -1.65 -11.20
CA GLU A 214 -14.66 -1.50 -10.58
C GLU A 214 -15.28 -2.85 -10.23
N HIS A 215 -15.24 -3.84 -11.14
CA HIS A 215 -15.73 -5.19 -10.85
C HIS A 215 -14.94 -5.87 -9.72
N SER A 216 -13.62 -5.71 -9.71
CA SER A 216 -12.74 -6.19 -8.64
C SER A 216 -13.02 -5.52 -7.29
N SER A 217 -13.27 -4.21 -7.30
CA SER A 217 -13.69 -3.44 -6.11
C SER A 217 -15.02 -3.94 -5.56
N ASN A 218 -16.01 -4.21 -6.42
CA ASN A 218 -17.32 -4.72 -6.01
C ASN A 218 -17.21 -6.08 -5.30
N ALA A 219 -16.44 -7.03 -5.86
CA ALA A 219 -16.20 -8.32 -5.22
C ALA A 219 -15.50 -8.17 -3.85
N LEU A 220 -14.48 -7.31 -3.75
CA LEU A 220 -13.78 -7.02 -2.50
C LEU A 220 -14.71 -6.35 -1.46
N ALA A 221 -15.58 -5.44 -1.88
CA ALA A 221 -16.56 -4.79 -1.01
C ALA A 221 -17.59 -5.78 -0.44
N MET A 222 -18.06 -6.73 -1.24
CA MET A 222 -18.92 -7.81 -0.74
C MET A 222 -18.18 -8.74 0.24
N MET A 223 -16.89 -9.04 0.00
CA MET A 223 -16.07 -9.77 0.99
C MET A 223 -15.94 -9.01 2.31
N VAL A 224 -15.78 -7.69 2.29
CA VAL A 224 -15.76 -6.84 3.51
C VAL A 224 -17.11 -6.93 4.24
N SER A 225 -18.23 -6.83 3.52
CA SER A 225 -19.55 -6.96 4.14
C SER A 225 -19.80 -8.36 4.70
N TYR A 226 -19.38 -9.42 4.01
CA TYR A 226 -19.46 -10.79 4.51
C TYR A 226 -18.60 -11.03 5.76
N ASP A 227 -17.40 -10.47 5.82
CA ASP A 227 -16.51 -10.52 6.99
C ASP A 227 -17.12 -9.83 8.23
N ASN A 228 -17.89 -8.75 8.02
CA ASN A 228 -18.52 -7.98 9.09
C ASN A 228 -19.91 -8.49 9.52
N TYR A 229 -20.71 -9.02 8.59
CA TYR A 229 -22.15 -9.32 8.78
C TYR A 229 -22.54 -10.75 8.40
N GLY A 230 -21.61 -11.55 7.87
CA GLY A 230 -21.86 -12.92 7.43
C GLY A 230 -22.95 -12.99 6.36
N ASN A 231 -23.90 -13.90 6.57
CA ASN A 231 -24.99 -14.18 5.63
C ASN A 231 -26.13 -13.13 5.66
N ASP A 232 -26.11 -12.16 6.57
CA ASP A 232 -27.15 -11.13 6.63
C ASP A 232 -26.91 -10.01 5.60
N ILE A 233 -27.27 -10.29 4.35
CA ILE A 233 -27.13 -9.37 3.21
C ILE A 233 -27.88 -8.05 3.45
N ALA A 234 -28.96 -8.06 4.25
CA ALA A 234 -29.71 -6.84 4.56
C ALA A 234 -28.93 -5.86 5.46
N SER A 235 -27.92 -6.35 6.20
CA SER A 235 -26.99 -5.53 6.99
C SER A 235 -25.72 -5.13 6.24
N TRP A 236 -25.51 -5.61 5.00
CA TRP A 236 -24.34 -5.24 4.20
C TRP A 236 -24.37 -3.77 3.80
N ALA A 237 -23.19 -3.12 3.79
CA ALA A 237 -23.08 -1.69 3.54
C ALA A 237 -21.76 -1.35 2.81
N PRO A 238 -21.69 -0.22 2.08
CA PRO A 238 -20.46 0.26 1.45
C PRO A 238 -19.26 0.26 2.40
N PRO A 239 -18.05 -0.14 1.94
CA PRO A 239 -16.85 -0.19 2.76
C PRO A 239 -16.54 1.16 3.40
N LYS A 240 -16.33 1.14 4.71
CA LYS A 240 -16.00 2.31 5.53
C LYS A 240 -14.54 2.29 5.96
N THR A 241 -14.01 3.48 6.19
CA THR A 241 -12.65 3.71 6.67
C THR A 241 -12.66 4.30 8.08
N GLU A 242 -11.48 4.49 8.64
CA GLU A 242 -11.30 5.15 9.93
C GLU A 242 -11.76 6.62 9.93
N ARG A 243 -11.85 7.28 8.75
CA ARG A 243 -12.49 8.60 8.60
C ARG A 243 -13.99 8.57 8.88
N ASP A 244 -14.63 7.46 8.54
CA ASP A 244 -16.07 7.21 8.76
C ASP A 244 -16.33 6.68 10.18
N GLY A 245 -15.30 6.66 11.05
CA GLY A 245 -15.35 6.10 12.40
C GLY A 245 -15.29 4.57 12.45
N PHE A 246 -15.11 3.90 11.32
CA PHE A 246 -15.02 2.44 11.25
C PHE A 246 -13.58 1.96 11.47
N TYR A 247 -13.38 1.09 12.45
CA TYR A 247 -12.12 0.40 12.72
C TYR A 247 -12.41 -1.09 12.68
N GLU A 248 -11.62 -1.87 11.93
CA GLU A 248 -11.83 -3.31 11.85
C GLU A 248 -11.76 -3.97 13.24
N SER A 249 -12.73 -4.84 13.51
CA SER A 249 -12.76 -5.70 14.68
C SER A 249 -11.59 -6.68 14.62
N GLY A 250 -10.78 -6.69 15.68
CA GLY A 250 -9.66 -7.62 15.83
C GLY A 250 -10.12 -9.05 16.13
N SER A 251 -9.35 -10.03 15.68
CA SER A 251 -9.59 -11.46 15.90
C SER A 251 -9.03 -12.00 17.22
N GLY A 252 -8.21 -11.21 17.95
CA GLY A 252 -7.70 -11.62 19.27
C GLY A 252 -6.57 -10.77 19.86
N GLY A 253 -5.95 -9.87 19.10
CA GLY A 253 -4.87 -9.02 19.61
C GLY A 253 -5.38 -7.97 20.61
N THR A 254 -4.97 -8.08 21.87
CA THR A 254 -5.26 -7.13 22.96
C THR A 254 -4.03 -6.33 23.42
N ASP A 255 -2.91 -6.47 22.72
CA ASP A 255 -1.63 -5.81 22.96
C ASP A 255 -1.00 -5.41 21.60
N LEU A 256 -0.09 -4.43 21.63
CA LEU A 256 0.79 -4.06 20.52
C LEU A 256 2.09 -4.90 20.52
N GLY A 257 2.46 -5.48 21.65
CA GLY A 257 3.61 -6.38 21.75
C GLY A 257 3.45 -7.65 20.90
N PHE A 258 4.41 -7.89 20.00
CA PHE A 258 4.48 -9.13 19.23
C PHE A 258 5.86 -9.79 19.33
N LYS A 259 5.91 -11.00 19.89
CA LYS A 259 7.17 -11.71 20.13
C LYS A 259 7.68 -12.50 18.92
N GLY A 260 6.80 -12.94 18.02
CA GLY A 260 7.20 -13.68 16.82
C GLY A 260 8.09 -12.88 15.87
N GLY A 261 8.79 -13.59 14.98
CA GLY A 261 9.77 -13.00 14.08
C GLY A 261 10.43 -14.05 13.20
N PHE A 262 11.67 -13.81 12.81
CA PHE A 262 12.46 -14.74 12.01
C PHE A 262 12.90 -15.94 12.87
N PRO A 263 12.77 -17.19 12.41
CA PRO A 263 13.17 -18.36 13.18
C PRO A 263 14.67 -18.36 13.52
N PRO A 264 15.07 -18.63 14.77
CA PRO A 264 16.48 -18.91 15.08
C PRO A 264 16.92 -20.23 14.43
N GLU A 265 18.24 -20.40 14.26
CA GLU A 265 18.90 -21.69 13.97
C GLU A 265 18.45 -22.42 12.69
N LEU A 266 18.03 -21.69 11.65
CA LEU A 266 17.76 -22.27 10.33
C LEU A 266 19.00 -22.90 9.70
N GLN A 267 18.91 -24.19 9.35
CA GLN A 267 19.95 -24.91 8.62
C GLN A 267 19.93 -24.52 7.14
N PRO A 268 21.06 -24.15 6.52
CA PRO A 268 21.13 -23.84 5.09
C PRO A 268 20.89 -25.07 4.20
N ASP A 269 20.02 -24.95 3.19
CA ASP A 269 19.96 -25.92 2.07
C ASP A 269 21.11 -25.69 1.09
N VAL A 270 21.47 -24.41 0.87
CA VAL A 270 22.55 -23.99 -0.04
C VAL A 270 23.29 -22.77 0.51
N THR A 271 24.52 -22.57 0.03
CA THR A 271 25.37 -21.44 0.43
C THR A 271 25.84 -20.65 -0.79
N VAL A 272 25.85 -19.33 -0.68
CA VAL A 272 26.46 -18.39 -1.62
C VAL A 272 27.76 -17.89 -1.01
N CYS A 273 28.86 -17.94 -1.76
CA CYS A 273 30.11 -17.31 -1.37
C CYS A 273 30.91 -16.81 -2.58
N LYS A 274 31.51 -15.61 -2.43
CA LYS A 274 32.02 -14.79 -3.53
C LYS A 274 33.20 -15.40 -4.31
N ASP A 275 33.98 -16.27 -3.69
CA ASP A 275 35.06 -17.04 -4.32
C ASP A 275 34.55 -18.29 -5.05
N GLY A 276 33.33 -18.75 -4.74
CA GLY A 276 32.76 -20.00 -5.24
C GLY A 276 33.48 -21.25 -4.72
N SER A 277 34.19 -21.17 -3.59
CA SER A 277 34.92 -22.31 -3.04
C SER A 277 33.98 -23.31 -2.34
N GLY A 278 34.43 -24.55 -2.15
CA GLY A 278 33.73 -25.56 -1.34
C GLY A 278 32.34 -25.98 -1.83
N GLY A 279 31.94 -25.66 -3.07
CA GLY A 279 30.61 -25.98 -3.61
C GLY A 279 29.55 -24.89 -3.41
N CYS A 280 29.92 -23.67 -2.98
CA CYS A 280 29.00 -22.53 -2.98
C CYS A 280 28.51 -22.15 -4.39
N TYR A 281 27.33 -21.54 -4.46
CA TYR A 281 26.96 -20.67 -5.57
C TYR A 281 27.78 -19.36 -5.53
N LYS A 282 28.09 -18.79 -6.69
CA LYS A 282 28.81 -17.51 -6.81
C LYS A 282 27.91 -16.29 -6.72
N THR A 283 26.64 -16.44 -7.10
CA THR A 283 25.63 -15.37 -7.09
C THR A 283 24.44 -15.79 -6.22
N VAL A 284 23.72 -14.81 -5.71
CA VAL A 284 22.46 -15.03 -4.99
C VAL A 284 21.37 -15.52 -5.97
N GLN A 285 21.34 -14.98 -7.19
CA GLN A 285 20.38 -15.41 -8.20
C GLN A 285 20.51 -16.91 -8.56
N ASP A 286 21.72 -17.46 -8.66
CA ASP A 286 21.89 -18.89 -8.97
C ASP A 286 21.36 -19.78 -7.83
N ALA A 287 21.56 -19.37 -6.58
CA ALA A 287 20.99 -20.07 -5.42
C ALA A 287 19.45 -19.99 -5.38
N VAL A 288 18.86 -18.85 -5.77
CA VAL A 288 17.41 -18.71 -5.95
C VAL A 288 16.90 -19.58 -7.09
N ASN A 289 17.64 -19.68 -8.19
CA ASN A 289 17.28 -20.52 -9.33
C ASN A 289 17.24 -22.01 -8.94
N ALA A 290 18.14 -22.44 -8.06
CA ALA A 290 18.22 -23.80 -7.51
C ALA A 290 17.09 -24.17 -6.53
N ALA A 291 16.38 -23.19 -5.95
CA ALA A 291 15.26 -23.46 -5.05
C ALA A 291 14.14 -24.24 -5.77
N PRO A 292 13.51 -25.25 -5.15
CA PRO A 292 12.43 -26.02 -5.78
C PRO A 292 11.20 -25.14 -6.12
N HIS A 293 10.64 -25.31 -7.32
CA HIS A 293 9.37 -24.68 -7.70
C HIS A 293 8.22 -25.31 -6.93
N ASN A 294 7.31 -24.49 -6.40
CA ASN A 294 6.10 -24.93 -5.70
C ASN A 294 6.39 -26.01 -4.64
N ALA A 295 7.48 -25.81 -3.88
CA ALA A 295 7.83 -26.65 -2.74
C ALA A 295 6.64 -26.82 -1.79
N GLU A 296 6.59 -27.95 -1.07
CA GLU A 296 5.53 -28.20 -0.08
C GLU A 296 5.36 -26.99 0.85
N THR A 297 4.11 -26.63 1.14
CA THR A 297 3.73 -25.32 1.67
C THR A 297 4.38 -24.94 3.00
N THR A 298 5.01 -25.90 3.69
CA THR A 298 5.69 -25.73 4.98
C THR A 298 7.22 -25.80 4.90
N ARG A 299 7.82 -26.35 3.83
CA ARG A 299 9.29 -26.44 3.72
C ARG A 299 9.87 -25.10 3.29
N ARG A 300 10.82 -24.60 4.08
CA ARG A 300 11.68 -23.46 3.72
C ARG A 300 12.84 -23.94 2.86
N PHE A 301 13.29 -23.09 1.95
CA PHE A 301 14.56 -23.27 1.22
C PHE A 301 15.53 -22.17 1.65
N VAL A 302 16.53 -22.54 2.45
CA VAL A 302 17.41 -21.61 3.15
C VAL A 302 18.70 -21.38 2.36
N ILE A 303 18.86 -20.15 1.89
CA ILE A 303 20.04 -19.66 1.18
C ILE A 303 20.89 -18.87 2.19
N HIS A 304 22.01 -19.45 2.61
CA HIS A 304 23.01 -18.74 3.42
C HIS A 304 23.92 -17.92 2.52
N ILE A 305 23.94 -16.60 2.67
CA ILE A 305 24.69 -15.67 1.85
C ILE A 305 25.83 -15.11 2.71
N LYS A 306 27.04 -15.67 2.54
CA LYS A 306 28.20 -15.28 3.34
C LYS A 306 28.56 -13.80 3.18
N GLU A 307 29.27 -13.26 4.16
CA GLU A 307 29.85 -11.91 4.14
C GLU A 307 30.50 -11.57 2.79
N GLY A 308 30.20 -10.38 2.28
CA GLY A 308 30.64 -9.92 0.97
C GLY A 308 29.67 -8.94 0.32
N VAL A 309 30.17 -8.23 -0.69
CA VAL A 309 29.38 -7.38 -1.57
C VAL A 309 29.07 -8.12 -2.87
N TYR A 310 27.78 -8.34 -3.14
CA TYR A 310 27.23 -9.00 -4.32
C TYR A 310 26.56 -7.93 -5.19
N GLU A 311 27.19 -7.60 -6.31
CA GLU A 311 26.66 -6.61 -7.26
C GLU A 311 25.81 -7.32 -8.32
N GLU A 312 24.53 -7.52 -8.00
CA GLU A 312 23.60 -8.28 -8.82
C GLU A 312 22.14 -7.83 -8.61
N THR A 313 21.32 -8.00 -9.64
CA THR A 313 19.88 -7.80 -9.58
C THR A 313 19.20 -9.14 -9.30
N VAL A 314 18.65 -9.32 -8.10
CA VAL A 314 18.04 -10.59 -7.68
C VAL A 314 16.52 -10.55 -7.85
N ARG A 315 15.96 -11.62 -8.39
CA ARG A 315 14.52 -11.86 -8.48
C ARG A 315 14.20 -13.20 -7.83
N VAL A 316 13.22 -13.21 -6.93
CA VAL A 316 12.59 -14.44 -6.39
C VAL A 316 11.22 -14.58 -7.08
N PRO A 317 11.12 -15.41 -8.16
CA PRO A 317 9.90 -15.57 -8.92
C PRO A 317 8.73 -16.08 -8.11
N PHE A 318 7.54 -15.96 -8.70
CA PHE A 318 6.27 -16.32 -8.09
C PHE A 318 6.21 -17.79 -7.62
N GLU A 319 6.86 -18.68 -8.36
CA GLU A 319 6.91 -20.13 -8.12
C GLU A 319 7.89 -20.53 -7.01
N LYS A 320 8.78 -19.63 -6.58
CA LYS A 320 9.82 -19.87 -5.56
C LYS A 320 9.30 -19.47 -4.16
N LYS A 321 8.32 -20.21 -3.67
CA LYS A 321 7.71 -20.00 -2.33
C LYS A 321 8.67 -20.42 -1.21
N ASN A 322 8.48 -19.84 -0.02
CA ASN A 322 9.23 -20.14 1.21
C ASN A 322 10.77 -20.03 1.09
N VAL A 323 11.27 -19.20 0.18
CA VAL A 323 12.71 -18.90 0.08
C VAL A 323 13.15 -18.03 1.26
N VAL A 324 14.28 -18.38 1.87
CA VAL A 324 14.85 -17.65 3.00
C VAL A 324 16.25 -17.15 2.64
N PHE A 325 16.49 -15.85 2.80
CA PHE A 325 17.83 -15.26 2.75
C PHE A 325 18.37 -15.10 4.17
N LEU A 326 19.49 -15.76 4.47
CA LEU A 326 20.19 -15.66 5.73
C LEU A 326 21.59 -15.10 5.48
N GLY A 327 21.89 -13.89 5.94
CA GLY A 327 23.23 -13.29 5.82
C GLY A 327 24.04 -13.34 7.13
N ASP A 328 25.33 -13.02 7.04
CA ASP A 328 26.27 -13.01 8.18
C ASP A 328 26.17 -11.73 9.04
N GLY A 329 25.29 -10.79 8.67
CA GLY A 329 24.97 -9.57 9.41
C GLY A 329 24.70 -8.35 8.50
N MET A 330 23.90 -7.40 9.00
CA MET A 330 23.77 -6.06 8.38
C MET A 330 25.15 -5.42 8.23
N GLY A 331 25.42 -4.82 7.07
CA GLY A 331 26.72 -4.23 6.72
C GLY A 331 27.82 -5.24 6.36
N LYS A 332 27.60 -6.55 6.53
CA LYS A 332 28.55 -7.61 6.15
C LYS A 332 28.14 -8.31 4.85
N THR A 333 26.92 -8.84 4.81
CA THR A 333 26.32 -9.40 3.60
C THR A 333 25.55 -8.28 2.91
N ILE A 334 26.02 -7.83 1.74
CA ILE A 334 25.44 -6.69 1.00
C ILE A 334 25.08 -7.12 -0.42
N ILE A 335 23.80 -7.05 -0.78
CA ILE A 335 23.34 -7.17 -2.17
C ILE A 335 23.11 -5.75 -2.71
N THR A 336 23.73 -5.39 -3.84
CA THR A 336 23.70 -4.01 -4.34
C THR A 336 23.52 -3.88 -5.85
N GLY A 337 22.86 -2.80 -6.26
CA GLY A 337 22.67 -2.41 -7.66
C GLY A 337 22.53 -0.89 -7.80
N SER A 338 22.26 -0.41 -9.01
CA SER A 338 22.18 1.02 -9.36
C SER A 338 21.06 1.36 -10.36
N ALA A 339 20.14 0.42 -10.57
CA ALA A 339 19.03 0.59 -11.51
C ALA A 339 18.08 1.72 -11.07
N ASN A 340 17.64 2.55 -12.02
CA ASN A 340 16.82 3.74 -11.75
C ASN A 340 16.03 4.17 -12.98
N VAL A 341 14.94 4.91 -12.79
CA VAL A 341 14.03 5.32 -13.89
C VAL A 341 14.65 6.28 -14.92
N GLY A 342 15.81 6.87 -14.64
CA GLY A 342 16.57 7.64 -15.63
C GLY A 342 17.18 6.78 -16.74
N GLN A 343 17.27 5.46 -16.54
CA GLN A 343 17.79 4.52 -17.52
C GLN A 343 16.73 4.16 -18.59
N PRO A 344 17.11 4.00 -19.88
CA PRO A 344 16.16 3.71 -20.95
C PRO A 344 15.28 2.48 -20.68
N GLY A 345 13.96 2.69 -20.69
CA GLY A 345 12.97 1.62 -20.49
C GLY A 345 12.86 1.09 -19.06
N MET A 346 13.55 1.68 -18.08
CA MET A 346 13.47 1.29 -16.67
C MET A 346 12.21 1.87 -16.01
N THR A 347 11.56 1.08 -15.15
CA THR A 347 10.40 1.50 -14.35
C THR A 347 10.77 1.42 -12.86
N THR A 348 10.04 2.12 -11.99
CA THR A 348 10.22 1.99 -10.53
C THR A 348 10.15 0.53 -10.10
N TYR A 349 9.17 -0.23 -10.60
CA TYR A 349 8.97 -1.66 -10.30
C TYR A 349 10.18 -2.53 -10.68
N ASN A 350 10.80 -2.23 -11.83
CA ASN A 350 11.95 -2.97 -12.35
C ASN A 350 13.31 -2.49 -11.77
N SER A 351 13.36 -1.27 -11.22
CA SER A 351 14.57 -0.69 -10.61
C SER A 351 15.04 -1.38 -9.32
N ALA A 352 14.22 -2.27 -8.75
CA ALA A 352 14.52 -2.98 -7.52
C ALA A 352 15.84 -3.77 -7.63
N THR A 353 16.77 -3.56 -6.71
CA THR A 353 17.98 -4.40 -6.61
C THR A 353 17.58 -5.84 -6.28
N VAL A 354 16.72 -6.03 -5.28
CA VAL A 354 16.09 -7.32 -4.96
C VAL A 354 14.57 -7.18 -5.08
N GLY A 355 13.95 -8.05 -5.88
CA GLY A 355 12.49 -8.09 -6.09
C GLY A 355 11.93 -9.48 -5.77
N VAL A 356 10.94 -9.55 -4.89
CA VAL A 356 10.42 -10.82 -4.34
C VAL A 356 8.93 -10.95 -4.62
N LEU A 357 8.53 -12.11 -5.16
CA LEU A 357 7.12 -12.43 -5.46
C LEU A 357 6.63 -13.76 -4.86
N GLY A 358 7.53 -14.72 -4.66
CA GLY A 358 7.19 -16.01 -4.06
C GLY A 358 6.79 -15.88 -2.59
N ASP A 359 5.55 -16.27 -2.27
CA ASP A 359 4.94 -16.17 -0.94
C ASP A 359 5.78 -16.86 0.16
N GLY A 360 5.69 -16.35 1.39
CA GLY A 360 6.38 -16.89 2.56
C GLY A 360 7.87 -16.56 2.61
N PHE A 361 8.33 -15.57 1.82
CA PHE A 361 9.72 -15.14 1.82
C PHE A 361 10.18 -14.65 3.19
N MET A 362 11.40 -15.02 3.59
CA MET A 362 12.02 -14.51 4.81
C MET A 362 13.43 -13.96 4.54
N ALA A 363 13.83 -12.93 5.28
CA ALA A 363 15.16 -12.36 5.21
C ALA A 363 15.69 -11.97 6.60
N SER A 364 16.95 -12.32 6.90
CA SER A 364 17.64 -11.87 8.11
C SER A 364 19.13 -11.71 7.93
N GLY A 365 19.70 -10.66 8.54
CA GLY A 365 21.14 -10.46 8.63
C GLY A 365 21.82 -9.99 7.34
N LEU A 366 21.16 -9.15 6.52
CA LEU A 366 21.77 -8.59 5.31
C LEU A 366 21.37 -7.14 5.02
N THR A 367 22.18 -6.47 4.21
CA THR A 367 21.90 -5.16 3.62
C THR A 367 21.49 -5.32 2.15
N ILE A 368 20.43 -4.62 1.74
CA ILE A 368 20.02 -4.49 0.33
C ILE A 368 20.09 -3.01 -0.05
N LYS A 369 20.88 -2.68 -1.08
CA LYS A 369 21.27 -1.29 -1.39
C LYS A 369 21.15 -0.92 -2.86
N ASN A 370 20.39 0.14 -3.15
CA ASN A 370 20.47 0.83 -4.44
C ASN A 370 21.45 2.03 -4.32
N THR A 371 22.37 2.14 -5.27
CA THR A 371 23.47 3.13 -5.29
C THR A 371 23.28 4.24 -6.32
N ALA A 372 22.14 4.29 -7.03
CA ALA A 372 21.90 5.26 -8.10
C ALA A 372 22.02 6.73 -7.65
N GLY A 373 21.72 7.02 -6.39
CA GLY A 373 21.94 8.32 -5.77
C GLY A 373 20.75 9.30 -5.86
N PRO A 374 20.88 10.49 -5.24
CA PRO A 374 19.80 11.47 -5.09
C PRO A 374 19.22 12.01 -6.41
N ASP A 375 20.05 12.16 -7.45
CA ASP A 375 19.65 12.74 -8.74
C ASP A 375 19.04 11.72 -9.71
N ALA A 376 19.08 10.42 -9.38
CA ALA A 376 18.60 9.35 -10.26
C ALA A 376 17.06 9.17 -10.24
N HIS A 377 16.35 10.00 -9.47
CA HIS A 377 14.93 9.84 -9.16
C HIS A 377 14.65 8.47 -8.52
N GLN A 378 13.55 7.81 -8.88
CA GLN A 378 13.13 6.52 -8.32
C GLN A 378 14.18 5.41 -8.56
N ALA A 379 14.69 4.83 -7.46
CA ALA A 379 15.72 3.80 -7.49
C ALA A 379 15.54 2.81 -6.31
N VAL A 380 14.77 1.74 -6.53
CA VAL A 380 14.34 0.82 -5.47
C VAL A 380 15.49 -0.08 -5.00
N ALA A 381 15.68 -0.22 -3.69
CA ALA A 381 16.58 -1.21 -3.11
C ALA A 381 15.87 -2.57 -3.00
N PHE A 382 14.73 -2.62 -2.32
CA PHE A 382 13.95 -3.84 -2.12
C PHE A 382 12.49 -3.64 -2.53
N ARG A 383 11.94 -4.61 -3.27
CA ARG A 383 10.51 -4.73 -3.58
C ARG A 383 9.98 -6.06 -3.08
N SER A 384 8.85 -6.05 -2.38
CA SER A 384 8.12 -7.27 -2.01
C SER A 384 6.65 -7.22 -2.45
N ASP A 385 6.29 -8.26 -3.19
CA ASP A 385 4.96 -8.65 -3.69
C ASP A 385 4.55 -10.03 -3.10
N SER A 386 5.27 -10.49 -2.06
CA SER A 386 5.11 -11.79 -1.38
C SER A 386 4.19 -11.64 -0.16
N ASP A 387 3.14 -12.45 -0.09
CA ASP A 387 2.31 -12.55 1.12
C ASP A 387 3.08 -13.28 2.23
N LEU A 388 2.76 -12.95 3.48
CA LEU A 388 3.34 -13.58 4.67
C LEU A 388 4.88 -13.41 4.77
N SER A 389 5.38 -12.26 4.30
CA SER A 389 6.83 -11.97 4.31
C SER A 389 7.34 -11.62 5.72
N VAL A 390 8.44 -12.24 6.18
CA VAL A 390 9.09 -11.91 7.46
C VAL A 390 10.53 -11.42 7.25
N ILE A 391 10.77 -10.14 7.52
CA ILE A 391 12.08 -9.51 7.42
C ILE A 391 12.51 -9.08 8.83
N GLU A 392 13.63 -9.61 9.35
CA GLU A 392 14.16 -9.21 10.67
C GLU A 392 15.66 -8.91 10.62
N ASN A 393 16.14 -7.87 11.31
CA ASN A 393 17.57 -7.49 11.30
C ASN A 393 18.14 -7.32 9.88
N CYS A 394 17.40 -6.65 8.99
CA CYS A 394 17.84 -6.29 7.65
C CYS A 394 17.99 -4.76 7.49
N GLU A 395 18.84 -4.36 6.56
CA GLU A 395 19.11 -2.96 6.26
C GLU A 395 18.76 -2.64 4.80
N PHE A 396 18.02 -1.56 4.58
CA PHE A 396 17.61 -1.08 3.26
C PHE A 396 18.19 0.32 3.04
N ILE A 397 19.03 0.49 2.01
CA ILE A 397 19.70 1.76 1.72
C ILE A 397 19.37 2.20 0.29
N GLY A 398 18.86 3.42 0.15
CA GLY A 398 18.70 4.09 -1.12
C GLY A 398 18.49 5.59 -0.93
N ASN A 399 17.81 6.20 -1.91
CA ASN A 399 17.39 7.60 -1.86
C ASN A 399 15.86 7.66 -2.03
N GLN A 400 15.39 8.04 -3.21
CA GLN A 400 13.98 8.07 -3.53
C GLN A 400 13.46 6.65 -3.81
N ASP A 401 12.27 6.32 -3.30
CA ASP A 401 11.58 5.03 -3.50
C ASP A 401 12.40 3.82 -2.98
N THR A 402 13.14 3.94 -1.87
CA THR A 402 14.07 2.89 -1.38
C THR A 402 13.41 1.53 -1.13
N LEU A 403 12.29 1.50 -0.40
CA LEU A 403 11.61 0.29 0.03
C LEU A 403 10.17 0.25 -0.54
N TYR A 404 9.97 -0.60 -1.54
CA TYR A 404 8.68 -0.80 -2.21
C TYR A 404 7.93 -1.98 -1.57
N VAL A 405 7.13 -1.68 -0.56
CA VAL A 405 6.18 -2.62 0.06
C VAL A 405 4.91 -2.71 -0.79
N HIS A 406 5.07 -3.36 -1.96
CA HIS A 406 4.14 -3.29 -3.09
C HIS A 406 2.71 -3.71 -2.73
N SER A 407 2.53 -4.92 -2.21
CA SER A 407 1.22 -5.53 -1.95
C SER A 407 1.31 -6.57 -0.82
N LEU A 408 0.15 -7.08 -0.37
CA LEU A 408 0.02 -8.22 0.55
C LEU A 408 0.59 -7.98 1.96
N ARG A 409 0.63 -9.01 2.82
CA ARG A 409 1.01 -8.88 4.24
C ARG A 409 2.51 -9.05 4.44
N GLN A 410 3.12 -8.09 5.13
CA GLN A 410 4.57 -8.05 5.35
C GLN A 410 4.89 -7.59 6.78
N PHE A 411 5.88 -8.22 7.39
CA PHE A 411 6.36 -7.86 8.73
C PHE A 411 7.86 -7.54 8.69
N TYR A 412 8.20 -6.34 9.15
CA TYR A 412 9.57 -5.82 9.23
C TYR A 412 9.90 -5.58 10.70
N LYS A 413 10.90 -6.28 11.24
CA LYS A 413 11.28 -6.21 12.66
C LYS A 413 12.75 -5.82 12.82
N LYS A 414 13.08 -4.88 13.71
CA LYS A 414 14.47 -4.42 13.97
C LYS A 414 15.26 -4.06 12.69
N CYS A 415 14.58 -3.60 11.66
CA CYS A 415 15.21 -3.25 10.39
C CYS A 415 15.70 -1.80 10.40
N ARG A 416 16.76 -1.51 9.66
CA ARG A 416 17.19 -0.14 9.36
C ARG A 416 16.75 0.23 7.95
N ILE A 417 16.05 1.35 7.78
CA ILE A 417 15.53 1.81 6.49
C ILE A 417 15.99 3.23 6.25
N GLN A 418 16.76 3.46 5.17
CA GLN A 418 17.39 4.75 4.86
C GLN A 418 17.00 5.25 3.47
N GLY A 419 16.46 6.46 3.38
CA GLY A 419 16.10 7.12 2.12
C GLY A 419 15.69 8.58 2.31
N ASN A 420 14.97 9.18 1.35
CA ASN A 420 14.59 10.60 1.44
C ASN A 420 13.16 10.94 0.95
N VAL A 421 12.80 10.55 -0.27
CA VAL A 421 11.50 10.83 -0.88
C VAL A 421 10.75 9.53 -1.04
N ASP A 422 9.55 9.45 -0.44
CA ASP A 422 8.61 8.34 -0.59
C ASP A 422 9.29 6.99 -0.30
N PHE A 423 10.28 6.98 0.59
CA PHE A 423 11.25 5.90 0.65
C PHE A 423 10.72 4.63 1.33
N ILE A 424 9.50 4.68 1.89
CA ILE A 424 8.66 3.53 2.23
C ILE A 424 7.30 3.72 1.57
N PHE A 425 7.03 2.98 0.49
CA PHE A 425 5.85 3.20 -0.36
C PHE A 425 5.27 1.90 -0.93
N GLY A 426 4.05 1.99 -1.45
CA GLY A 426 3.30 0.84 -1.99
C GLY A 426 1.92 0.69 -1.33
N ASN A 427 1.28 -0.45 -1.56
CA ASN A 427 -0.09 -0.76 -1.14
C ASN A 427 -0.19 -2.12 -0.41
N SER A 428 0.87 -2.50 0.32
CA SER A 428 0.87 -3.63 1.25
C SER A 428 0.03 -3.38 2.52
N ALA A 429 -0.24 -4.44 3.27
CA ALA A 429 -0.48 -4.35 4.70
C ALA A 429 0.86 -4.65 5.41
N SER A 430 1.61 -3.59 5.77
CA SER A 430 2.94 -3.73 6.39
C SER A 430 2.94 -3.25 7.83
N VAL A 431 3.52 -4.06 8.72
CA VAL A 431 3.88 -3.63 10.09
C VAL A 431 5.40 -3.55 10.21
N PHE A 432 5.89 -2.38 10.64
CA PHE A 432 7.26 -2.09 11.01
C PHE A 432 7.34 -2.02 12.53
N GLN A 433 8.11 -2.90 13.17
CA GLN A 433 8.23 -3.00 14.62
C GLN A 433 9.69 -2.89 15.05
N ASP A 434 9.96 -2.01 16.03
CA ASP A 434 11.30 -1.76 16.58
C ASP A 434 12.34 -1.34 15.51
N CYS A 435 11.89 -0.76 14.39
CA CYS A 435 12.73 -0.37 13.26
C CYS A 435 13.36 1.02 13.43
N ILE A 436 14.48 1.25 12.76
CA ILE A 436 15.14 2.57 12.67
C ILE A 436 14.93 3.12 11.26
N VAL A 437 14.30 4.29 11.18
CA VAL A 437 13.97 5.00 9.94
C VAL A 437 14.85 6.24 9.85
N LEU A 438 15.73 6.29 8.84
CA LEU A 438 16.77 7.31 8.68
C LEU A 438 16.56 8.15 7.41
N VAL A 439 16.38 9.45 7.59
CA VAL A 439 16.42 10.39 6.46
C VAL A 439 17.89 10.62 6.03
N ALA A 440 18.16 10.43 4.74
CA ALA A 440 19.42 10.75 4.08
C ALA A 440 19.28 12.03 3.23
N PRO A 441 20.38 12.69 2.84
CA PRO A 441 20.32 13.86 1.95
C PRO A 441 19.62 13.56 0.61
N ARG A 442 18.88 14.54 0.07
CA ARG A 442 18.09 14.44 -1.17
C ARG A 442 18.73 15.10 -2.38
N GLN A 443 19.67 16.02 -2.22
CA GLN A 443 20.24 16.78 -3.33
C GLN A 443 21.77 16.64 -3.38
N LEU A 444 22.38 16.82 -4.56
CA LEU A 444 23.83 17.09 -4.66
C LEU A 444 24.28 18.35 -3.90
N LYS A 445 23.34 19.20 -3.48
CA LYS A 445 23.57 20.44 -2.75
C LYS A 445 22.66 20.51 -1.51
N PRO A 446 22.88 19.64 -0.51
CA PRO A 446 22.02 19.55 0.67
C PRO A 446 21.91 20.88 1.42
N GLU A 447 22.93 21.74 1.34
CA GLU A 447 22.99 23.02 2.06
C GLU A 447 21.90 24.03 1.67
N LYS A 448 21.12 23.73 0.63
CA LYS A 448 19.94 24.50 0.17
C LYS A 448 18.63 24.08 0.84
N GLY A 449 18.61 22.90 1.47
CA GLY A 449 17.41 22.30 2.04
C GLY A 449 16.48 21.64 1.02
N GLU A 450 15.51 20.90 1.56
CA GLU A 450 14.73 19.90 0.88
C GLU A 450 13.44 19.58 1.66
N ASN A 451 12.41 19.13 0.93
CA ASN A 451 11.23 18.50 1.51
C ASN A 451 11.36 16.98 1.31
N ASN A 452 11.36 16.23 2.40
CA ASN A 452 11.45 14.76 2.42
C ASN A 452 10.18 14.16 3.02
N ALA A 453 9.72 13.03 2.49
CA ALA A 453 8.53 12.33 2.97
C ALA A 453 8.90 10.88 3.24
N ILE A 454 8.68 10.42 4.48
CA ILE A 454 9.04 9.07 4.90
C ILE A 454 8.16 8.04 4.16
N THR A 455 6.83 8.25 4.16
CA THR A 455 5.90 7.32 3.51
C THR A 455 5.11 7.90 2.34
N ALA A 456 4.74 7.00 1.41
CA ALA A 456 3.78 7.27 0.34
C ALA A 456 2.86 6.07 0.12
N HIS A 457 1.89 5.87 1.03
CA HIS A 457 0.97 4.74 0.93
C HIS A 457 -0.04 4.88 -0.23
N GLY A 458 -0.27 3.77 -0.92
CA GLY A 458 -0.92 3.69 -2.23
C GLY A 458 -2.31 3.04 -2.25
N ARG A 459 -3.08 3.09 -1.15
CA ARG A 459 -4.44 2.50 -1.13
C ARG A 459 -5.41 3.26 -2.06
N THR A 460 -5.94 2.55 -3.05
CA THR A 460 -6.86 3.08 -4.08
C THR A 460 -8.33 2.83 -3.76
N ASP A 461 -8.63 1.93 -2.81
CA ASP A 461 -9.99 1.52 -2.49
C ASP A 461 -10.19 1.37 -0.96
N PRO A 462 -11.30 1.87 -0.38
CA PRO A 462 -11.58 1.75 1.05
C PRO A 462 -11.76 0.29 1.53
N ALA A 463 -12.12 -0.63 0.64
CA ALA A 463 -12.27 -2.06 0.95
C ALA A 463 -10.93 -2.79 1.13
N GLN A 464 -9.82 -2.21 0.62
CA GLN A 464 -8.48 -2.77 0.80
C GLN A 464 -8.05 -2.69 2.26
N SER A 465 -7.68 -3.84 2.83
CA SER A 465 -7.16 -4.00 4.19
C SER A 465 -5.70 -3.53 4.35
N THR A 466 -5.21 -2.69 3.43
CA THR A 466 -3.79 -2.30 3.28
C THR A 466 -3.46 -1.02 4.06
N GLY A 467 -2.19 -0.82 4.41
CA GLY A 467 -1.72 0.31 5.21
C GLY A 467 -0.30 0.09 5.74
N LEU A 468 0.36 1.17 6.13
CA LEU A 468 1.67 1.14 6.77
C LEU A 468 1.53 1.42 8.26
N VAL A 469 1.95 0.49 9.11
CA VAL A 469 1.89 0.61 10.57
C VAL A 469 3.31 0.63 11.12
N PHE A 470 3.67 1.69 11.84
CA PHE A 470 4.95 1.81 12.54
C PHE A 470 4.71 1.71 14.05
N GLN A 471 5.41 0.79 14.70
CA GLN A 471 5.32 0.50 16.14
C GLN A 471 6.72 0.58 16.76
N ASN A 472 6.86 1.33 17.85
CA ASN A 472 8.11 1.46 18.62
C ASN A 472 9.34 1.85 17.77
N CYS A 473 9.12 2.49 16.61
CA CYS A 473 10.18 2.82 15.68
C CYS A 473 10.90 4.12 16.09
N LEU A 474 12.19 4.23 15.75
CA LEU A 474 12.94 5.47 15.81
C LEU A 474 12.90 6.17 14.45
N LEU A 475 12.44 7.41 14.40
CA LEU A 475 12.50 8.27 13.22
C LEU A 475 13.58 9.33 13.45
N ASN A 476 14.67 9.26 12.68
CA ASN A 476 15.82 10.16 12.76
C ASN A 476 16.38 10.49 11.36
N GLY A 477 17.45 11.29 11.30
CA GLY A 477 18.32 11.40 10.13
C GLY A 477 19.56 10.52 10.26
N THR A 478 20.23 10.26 9.14
CA THR A 478 21.66 9.89 9.12
C THR A 478 22.50 11.00 9.75
N ASP A 479 23.67 10.68 10.31
CA ASP A 479 24.55 11.66 10.95
C ASP A 479 24.89 12.85 10.02
N GLU A 480 25.13 12.57 8.74
CA GLU A 480 25.33 13.57 7.69
C GLU A 480 24.10 14.49 7.55
N TYR A 481 22.90 13.90 7.43
CA TYR A 481 21.66 14.66 7.30
C TYR A 481 21.36 15.51 8.54
N MET A 482 21.62 14.99 9.74
CA MET A 482 21.42 15.72 10.99
C MET A 482 22.41 16.89 11.10
N GLY A 483 23.64 16.76 10.60
CA GLY A 483 24.57 17.88 10.44
C GLY A 483 24.01 19.02 9.59
N TYR A 484 23.43 18.71 8.43
CA TYR A 484 22.76 19.73 7.60
C TYR A 484 21.52 20.31 8.28
N TYR A 485 20.65 19.46 8.87
CA TYR A 485 19.45 19.88 9.58
C TYR A 485 19.77 20.87 10.71
N TYR A 486 20.71 20.56 11.60
CA TYR A 486 21.07 21.47 12.70
C TYR A 486 21.71 22.77 12.20
N SER A 487 22.40 22.76 11.06
CA SER A 487 22.96 23.98 10.47
C SER A 487 21.88 24.94 9.95
N LYS A 488 20.77 24.44 9.41
CA LYS A 488 19.69 25.24 8.78
C LYS A 488 18.30 24.56 8.89
N PRO A 489 17.73 24.38 10.10
CA PRO A 489 16.55 23.53 10.29
C PRO A 489 15.29 24.03 9.55
N LYS A 490 15.24 25.33 9.22
CA LYS A 490 14.12 25.94 8.48
C LYS A 490 13.98 25.48 7.02
N VAL A 491 15.05 24.95 6.41
CA VAL A 491 15.02 24.51 5.00
C VAL A 491 15.04 22.98 4.85
N HIS A 492 15.35 22.24 5.91
CA HIS A 492 15.34 20.77 5.95
C HIS A 492 14.03 20.27 6.56
N ARG A 493 12.99 20.12 5.74
CA ARG A 493 11.64 19.75 6.19
C ARG A 493 11.36 18.28 5.91
N ASN A 494 11.07 17.53 6.96
CA ASN A 494 10.76 16.10 6.88
C ASN A 494 9.32 15.87 7.32
N PHE A 495 8.60 15.03 6.59
CA PHE A 495 7.20 14.70 6.82
C PHE A 495 7.06 13.20 7.02
N LEU A 496 6.14 12.81 7.90
CA LEU A 496 5.76 11.42 8.17
C LEU A 496 5.25 10.71 6.92
N GLY A 497 4.58 11.43 6.01
CA GLY A 497 4.22 10.91 4.69
C GLY A 497 3.35 11.85 3.84
N ARG A 498 2.98 11.38 2.64
CA ARG A 498 2.07 12.05 1.70
C ARG A 498 1.18 11.08 0.91
N PRO A 499 -0.08 11.45 0.60
CA PRO A 499 -1.07 10.49 0.09
C PRO A 499 -0.90 10.22 -1.41
N TRP A 500 -0.12 9.21 -1.77
CA TRP A 500 0.08 8.80 -3.17
C TRP A 500 -1.24 8.43 -3.87
N LYS A 501 -2.20 7.88 -3.12
CA LYS A 501 -3.56 7.53 -3.58
C LYS A 501 -4.62 8.00 -2.59
N GLU A 502 -5.87 8.03 -3.06
CA GLU A 502 -7.02 8.64 -2.39
C GLU A 502 -7.27 8.13 -0.96
N TYR A 503 -7.16 6.82 -0.72
CA TYR A 503 -7.47 6.21 0.58
C TYR A 503 -6.22 5.87 1.40
N SER A 504 -5.10 6.56 1.12
CA SER A 504 -3.79 6.39 1.76
C SER A 504 -3.91 6.21 3.28
N ARG A 505 -3.17 5.25 3.84
CA ARG A 505 -3.26 4.84 5.25
C ARG A 505 -1.87 4.62 5.84
N THR A 506 -1.53 5.39 6.85
CA THR A 506 -0.25 5.29 7.55
C THR A 506 -0.45 5.65 9.01
N VAL A 507 0.11 4.87 9.93
CA VAL A 507 0.04 5.16 11.36
C VAL A 507 1.39 5.03 12.06
N PHE A 508 1.64 5.92 13.02
CA PHE A 508 2.82 5.88 13.90
C PHE A 508 2.36 5.74 15.36
N ILE A 509 2.75 4.63 15.98
CA ILE A 509 2.30 4.21 17.30
C ILE A 509 3.53 4.00 18.20
N ASN A 510 3.57 4.69 19.34
CA ASN A 510 4.67 4.64 20.32
C ASN A 510 6.08 4.87 19.72
N CYS A 511 6.16 5.57 18.59
CA CYS A 511 7.43 5.85 17.92
C CYS A 511 8.16 7.01 18.59
N PHE A 512 9.50 6.98 18.58
CA PHE A 512 10.32 8.12 18.97
C PHE A 512 10.64 8.96 17.72
N MET A 513 10.27 10.23 17.75
CA MET A 513 10.42 11.17 16.65
C MET A 513 11.44 12.23 17.02
N GLU A 514 12.59 12.22 16.33
CA GLU A 514 13.61 13.24 16.49
C GLU A 514 13.19 14.60 15.92
N ALA A 515 13.98 15.64 16.22
CA ALA A 515 13.62 17.04 15.95
C ALA A 515 13.42 17.36 14.46
N LEU A 516 13.90 16.49 13.56
CA LEU A 516 13.78 16.67 12.11
C LEU A 516 12.34 16.62 11.58
N ILE A 517 11.38 16.04 12.32
CA ILE A 517 9.98 15.96 11.89
C ILE A 517 9.34 17.36 11.96
N THR A 518 8.85 17.84 10.82
CA THR A 518 8.22 19.16 10.68
C THR A 518 6.94 19.22 11.52
N PRO A 519 6.62 20.34 12.21
CA PRO A 519 5.40 20.45 13.02
C PRO A 519 4.10 20.08 12.31
N ASP A 520 3.97 20.42 11.02
CA ASP A 520 2.87 20.03 10.13
C ASP A 520 2.60 18.50 10.12
N GLY A 521 3.65 17.70 10.33
CA GLY A 521 3.67 16.23 10.31
C GLY A 521 3.55 15.64 8.90
N TRP A 522 2.57 16.08 8.12
CA TRP A 522 2.15 15.43 6.88
C TRP A 522 2.11 16.41 5.71
N LEU A 523 2.43 15.92 4.50
CA LEU A 523 2.52 16.75 3.28
C LEU A 523 1.39 16.38 2.30
N PRO A 524 0.68 17.35 1.69
CA PRO A 524 -0.24 17.06 0.60
C PRO A 524 0.48 16.45 -0.61
N TRP A 525 -0.19 15.58 -1.36
CA TRP A 525 0.36 15.05 -2.60
C TRP A 525 0.30 16.08 -3.74
N SER A 526 -0.91 16.53 -4.07
CA SER A 526 -1.20 17.61 -5.02
C SER A 526 -2.63 18.10 -4.79
N GLY A 527 -2.81 19.39 -4.50
CA GLY A 527 -4.14 19.93 -4.17
C GLY A 527 -4.76 19.27 -2.93
N ASP A 528 -6.05 18.96 -2.99
CA ASP A 528 -6.81 18.30 -1.91
C ASP A 528 -6.98 16.77 -2.10
N VAL A 529 -6.25 16.17 -3.04
CA VAL A 529 -6.31 14.72 -3.34
C VAL A 529 -6.10 13.88 -2.07
N GLY A 530 -7.09 13.05 -1.76
CA GLY A 530 -7.09 12.15 -0.61
C GLY A 530 -7.32 12.81 0.76
N LEU A 531 -7.29 14.15 0.90
CA LEU A 531 -7.29 14.79 2.23
C LEU A 531 -8.57 14.56 3.05
N LYS A 532 -9.67 14.17 2.39
CA LYS A 532 -10.97 13.84 3.01
C LYS A 532 -11.12 12.35 3.35
N THR A 533 -10.30 11.48 2.77
CA THR A 533 -10.50 10.02 2.69
C THR A 533 -9.30 9.21 3.21
N LEU A 534 -8.10 9.80 3.25
CA LEU A 534 -6.90 9.19 3.85
C LEU A 534 -7.05 9.03 5.36
N PHE A 535 -6.32 8.09 5.96
CA PHE A 535 -6.15 8.01 7.41
C PHE A 535 -4.67 8.04 7.82
N TYR A 536 -4.24 9.19 8.34
CA TYR A 536 -2.89 9.42 8.87
C TYR A 536 -2.96 9.61 10.38
N GLY A 537 -2.64 8.54 11.11
CA GLY A 537 -2.87 8.42 12.55
C GLY A 537 -1.60 8.46 13.38
N GLU A 538 -1.64 9.17 14.50
CA GLU A 538 -0.58 9.16 15.52
C GLU A 538 -1.15 8.68 16.88
N PHE A 539 -0.35 7.94 17.66
CA PHE A 539 -0.68 7.54 19.03
C PHE A 539 0.58 7.34 19.88
N GLY A 540 0.62 7.91 21.09
CA GLY A 540 1.69 7.62 22.06
C GLY A 540 3.12 8.00 21.64
N ASN A 541 3.30 8.73 20.54
CA ASN A 541 4.61 9.08 20.01
C ASN A 541 5.35 10.07 20.94
N SER A 542 6.65 9.89 21.07
CA SER A 542 7.52 10.66 21.97
C SER A 542 8.70 11.29 21.22
N GLY A 543 9.49 12.13 21.91
CA GLY A 543 10.62 12.86 21.32
C GLY A 543 10.24 14.24 20.76
N PRO A 544 11.23 15.07 20.41
CA PRO A 544 11.01 16.48 20.04
C PRO A 544 10.15 16.69 18.78
N GLY A 545 10.07 15.70 17.87
CA GLY A 545 9.24 15.74 16.66
C GLY A 545 7.78 15.32 16.86
N SER A 546 7.41 14.78 18.03
CA SER A 546 6.08 14.15 18.23
C SER A 546 4.96 15.12 18.63
N ASN A 547 5.22 16.42 18.76
CA ASN A 547 4.20 17.40 19.15
C ASN A 547 3.09 17.52 18.09
N VAL A 548 1.90 17.02 18.43
CA VAL A 548 0.74 16.99 17.53
C VAL A 548 -0.02 18.32 17.42
N ALA A 549 0.25 19.30 18.28
CA ALA A 549 -0.54 20.54 18.41
C ALA A 549 -0.48 21.47 17.18
N SER A 550 0.48 21.25 16.27
CA SER A 550 0.64 22.02 15.02
C SER A 550 0.55 21.16 13.77
N ARG A 551 0.02 19.93 13.89
CA ARG A 551 -0.23 19.07 12.74
C ARG A 551 -1.26 19.69 11.80
N VAL A 552 -1.18 19.33 10.53
CA VAL A 552 -2.21 19.70 9.54
C VAL A 552 -3.62 19.29 10.03
N PRO A 553 -4.68 20.07 9.75
CA PRO A 553 -6.04 19.80 10.26
C PRO A 553 -6.65 18.46 9.80
N TRP A 554 -6.08 17.86 8.76
CA TRP A 554 -6.45 16.54 8.23
C TRP A 554 -5.56 15.40 8.78
N SER A 555 -4.73 15.64 9.79
CA SER A 555 -4.13 14.57 10.61
C SER A 555 -5.19 13.91 11.51
N SER A 556 -4.91 12.73 12.03
CA SER A 556 -5.77 12.00 12.98
C SER A 556 -4.99 11.60 14.23
N GLN A 557 -5.65 11.63 15.38
CA GLN A 557 -5.19 10.92 16.57
C GLN A 557 -5.97 9.60 16.69
N ILE A 558 -5.27 8.50 16.90
CA ILE A 558 -5.92 7.18 17.02
C ILE A 558 -6.58 7.10 18.41
N PRO A 559 -7.87 6.77 18.54
CA PRO A 559 -8.47 6.59 19.85
C PRO A 559 -7.82 5.41 20.59
N ALA A 560 -7.55 5.55 21.90
CA ALA A 560 -6.86 4.51 22.68
C ALA A 560 -7.57 3.15 22.61
N GLN A 561 -8.90 3.13 22.65
CA GLN A 561 -9.75 1.94 22.51
C GLN A 561 -9.74 1.30 21.10
N ARG A 562 -9.05 1.91 20.13
CA ARG A 562 -8.91 1.42 18.75
C ARG A 562 -7.46 1.10 18.36
N VAL A 563 -6.47 1.41 19.21
CA VAL A 563 -5.04 1.24 18.86
C VAL A 563 -4.70 -0.20 18.47
N TYR A 564 -5.33 -1.19 19.11
CA TYR A 564 -5.08 -2.61 18.82
C TYR A 564 -5.61 -3.09 17.46
N THR A 565 -6.44 -2.33 16.74
CA THR A 565 -6.76 -2.62 15.32
C THR A 565 -5.48 -2.65 14.47
N TYR A 566 -4.42 -1.95 14.90
CA TYR A 566 -3.11 -1.94 14.24
C TYR A 566 -2.09 -2.91 14.84
N SER A 567 -2.46 -3.78 15.79
CA SER A 567 -1.57 -4.85 16.29
C SER A 567 -1.20 -5.83 15.17
N VAL A 568 -0.08 -6.54 15.31
CA VAL A 568 0.37 -7.54 14.32
C VAL A 568 -0.69 -8.62 14.07
N GLN A 569 -1.38 -9.03 15.14
CA GLN A 569 -2.44 -10.03 15.12
C GLN A 569 -3.70 -9.53 14.40
N ASN A 570 -4.15 -8.31 14.69
CA ASN A 570 -5.39 -7.81 14.09
C ASN A 570 -5.17 -7.27 12.67
N PHE A 571 -4.05 -6.58 12.40
CA PHE A 571 -3.81 -5.91 11.13
C PHE A 571 -3.33 -6.86 10.03
N ILE A 572 -2.38 -7.75 10.33
CA ILE A 572 -1.79 -8.70 9.37
C ILE A 572 -1.99 -10.17 9.74
N GLN A 573 -2.78 -10.50 10.78
CA GLN A 573 -3.03 -11.88 11.23
C GLN A 573 -1.73 -12.63 11.58
N GLY A 574 -0.72 -11.89 12.05
CA GLY A 574 0.65 -12.37 12.20
C GLY A 574 0.83 -13.53 13.19
N ASP A 575 -0.09 -13.68 14.14
CA ASP A 575 -0.19 -14.85 15.03
C ASP A 575 -0.48 -16.17 14.29
N GLN A 576 -0.98 -16.11 13.06
CA GLN A 576 -1.34 -17.30 12.27
C GLN A 576 -0.20 -17.81 11.37
N TRP A 577 0.84 -17.00 11.13
CA TRP A 577 1.87 -17.30 10.13
C TRP A 577 3.29 -16.84 10.46
N ILE A 578 3.47 -15.81 11.31
CA ILE A 578 4.82 -15.42 11.76
C ILE A 578 5.26 -16.42 12.84
N PRO A 579 6.42 -17.08 12.69
CA PRO A 579 6.93 -18.00 13.68
C PRO A 579 7.08 -17.35 15.07
N THR A 580 6.45 -17.96 16.06
CA THR A 580 6.77 -17.72 17.47
C THR A 580 7.92 -18.63 17.87
N SER A 581 8.90 -18.09 18.60
CA SER A 581 9.91 -18.91 19.27
C SER A 581 9.21 -19.87 20.23
N SER A 582 9.43 -21.17 20.05
CA SER A 582 8.91 -22.23 20.92
C SER A 582 9.58 -22.24 22.29
#